data_AF-A0A2P6VYS8-F1
#
_entry.id   AF-A0A2P6VYS8-F1
#
_cell.length_a   1.000
_cell.length_b   1.000
_cell.length_c   1.000
_cell.angle_alpha   90.00
_cell.angle_beta   90.00
_cell.angle_gamma   90.00
#
_symmetry.space_group_name_H-M   'P 1'
#
loop_
_entity.id
_entity.type
_entity.pdbx_description
1 polymer ?
#
loop_
_entity_poly.entity_id
_entity_poly.type
_entity_poly.pdbx_seq_one_letter_code
_entity_poly.pdbx_strand_id
1 'polypeptide(L)'
;MTSRVKDWTATLDSRNVLDVTMEIDDGHVVAFSVNYRARIREEWVEVVRYDTAHGHLHVHENWKAGEDAITSLEDEDDPDPPYNDALTYAEEDLKANWQEYREKMENEVIESD
;
A
#
# COMPACT_ATOMS: atom_id res chain seq x y z
N MET A 1 7.39 -26.03 1.87
CA MET A 1 7.83 -24.82 1.15
C MET A 1 8.43 -23.85 2.14
N THR A 2 9.44 -23.07 1.76
CA THR A 2 10.02 -22.02 2.62
C THR A 2 9.73 -20.68 1.95
N SER A 3 8.54 -20.13 2.18
CA SER A 3 8.21 -18.78 1.73
C SER A 3 9.23 -17.80 2.33
N ARG A 4 9.67 -16.84 1.53
CA ARG A 4 10.60 -15.79 1.95
C ARG A 4 9.84 -14.49 2.05
N VAL A 5 9.75 -13.95 3.25
CA VAL A 5 9.24 -12.59 3.45
C VAL A 5 10.40 -11.61 3.34
N LYS A 6 10.19 -10.53 2.60
CA LYS A 6 11.07 -9.37 2.55
C LYS A 6 10.29 -8.14 2.98
N ASP A 7 10.85 -7.36 3.88
CA ASP A 7 10.30 -6.08 4.29
C ASP A 7 11.39 -5.00 4.24
N TRP A 8 10.98 -3.79 3.87
CA TRP A 8 11.83 -2.61 3.94
C TRP A 8 11.00 -1.34 4.03
N THR A 9 11.59 -0.29 4.61
CA THR A 9 11.00 1.05 4.63
C THR A 9 11.72 1.94 3.63
N ALA A 10 11.00 2.48 2.64
CA ALA A 10 11.48 3.51 1.74
C ALA A 10 11.08 4.89 2.28
N THR A 11 12.06 5.75 2.54
CA THR A 11 11.80 7.13 2.96
C THR A 11 11.54 8.02 1.74
N LEU A 12 10.36 8.64 1.66
CA LEU A 12 10.06 9.66 0.65
C LEU A 12 10.66 11.00 1.07
N ASP A 13 10.44 11.40 2.33
CA ASP A 13 11.12 12.51 2.98
C ASP A 13 11.10 12.39 4.52
N SER A 14 11.60 13.40 5.21
CA SER A 14 11.60 13.54 6.68
C SER A 14 10.28 13.24 7.41
N ARG A 15 9.14 13.37 6.71
CA ARG A 15 7.80 13.22 7.26
C ARG A 15 6.97 12.17 6.54
N ASN A 16 7.50 11.46 5.56
CA ASN A 16 6.72 10.54 4.73
C ASN A 16 7.54 9.28 4.43
N VAL A 17 6.98 8.12 4.73
CA VAL A 17 7.63 6.81 4.55
C VAL A 17 6.66 5.81 3.92
N LEU A 18 7.23 4.87 3.17
CA LEU A 18 6.55 3.72 2.59
C LEU A 18 7.12 2.47 3.23
N ASP A 19 6.30 1.69 3.92
CA ASP A 19 6.68 0.39 4.43
C ASP A 19 6.19 -0.68 3.46
N VAL A 20 7.13 -1.38 2.83
CA VAL A 20 6.84 -2.42 1.87
C VAL A 20 7.16 -3.76 2.50
N THR A 21 6.23 -4.69 2.43
CA THR A 21 6.41 -6.10 2.76
C THR A 21 5.98 -6.91 1.55
N MET A 22 6.76 -7.92 1.17
CA MET A 22 6.43 -8.85 0.10
C MET A 22 6.76 -10.27 0.53
N GLU A 23 5.92 -11.22 0.16
CA GLU A 23 6.13 -12.64 0.33
C GLU A 23 6.44 -13.26 -1.03
N ILE A 24 7.50 -14.07 -1.06
CA ILE A 24 7.96 -14.78 -2.24
C ILE A 24 7.87 -16.27 -1.95
N ASP A 25 7.10 -17.01 -2.74
CA ASP A 25 7.09 -18.48 -2.75
C ASP A 25 7.57 -19.00 -4.10
N ASP A 26 8.46 -19.99 -4.06
CA ASP A 26 9.09 -20.61 -5.25
C ASP A 26 9.70 -19.63 -6.30
N GLY A 27 10.04 -18.40 -5.88
CA GLY A 27 10.59 -17.36 -6.77
C GLY A 27 9.56 -16.37 -7.30
N HIS A 28 8.29 -16.55 -6.98
CA HIS A 28 7.17 -15.72 -7.40
C HIS A 28 6.62 -14.92 -6.22
N VAL A 29 6.21 -13.68 -6.45
CA VAL A 29 5.57 -12.86 -5.41
C VAL A 29 4.17 -13.40 -5.22
N VAL A 30 3.85 -13.85 -4.01
CA VAL A 30 2.53 -14.43 -3.70
C VAL A 30 1.64 -13.50 -2.89
N ALA A 31 2.24 -12.51 -2.22
CA ALA A 31 1.54 -11.47 -1.49
C ALA A 31 2.47 -10.27 -1.29
N PHE A 32 1.89 -9.08 -1.09
CA PHE A 32 2.60 -7.90 -0.66
C PHE A 32 1.68 -6.95 0.09
N SER A 33 2.29 -6.01 0.81
CA SER A 33 1.64 -4.90 1.49
C SER A 33 2.55 -3.67 1.39
N VAL A 34 2.01 -2.56 0.88
CA VAL A 34 2.67 -1.26 0.81
C VAL A 34 1.86 -0.27 1.63
N ASN A 35 2.41 0.14 2.77
CA ASN A 35 1.79 1.08 3.69
C ASN A 35 2.44 2.45 3.56
N TYR A 36 1.68 3.43 3.11
CA TYR A 36 2.08 4.83 3.16
C TYR A 36 1.75 5.44 4.52
N ARG A 37 2.80 5.87 5.24
CA ARG A 37 2.68 6.57 6.50
C ARG A 37 3.21 7.99 6.38
N ALA A 38 2.40 8.94 6.83
CA ALA A 38 2.76 10.35 6.88
C ALA A 38 2.80 10.83 8.33
N ARG A 39 3.71 11.76 8.61
CA ARG A 39 3.78 12.46 9.88
C ARG A 39 2.88 13.69 9.84
N ILE A 40 1.75 13.59 10.53
CA ILE A 40 0.68 14.60 10.64
C ILE A 40 0.51 14.93 12.12
N ARG A 41 0.48 16.22 12.49
CA ARG A 41 0.41 16.67 13.90
C ARG A 41 1.42 15.99 14.83
N GLU A 42 2.64 15.76 14.32
CA GLU A 42 3.76 15.09 15.01
C GLU A 42 3.62 13.58 15.23
N GLU A 43 2.49 12.99 14.86
CA GLU A 43 2.20 11.55 14.93
C GLU A 43 2.35 10.88 13.57
N TRP A 44 2.75 9.60 13.56
CA TRP A 44 2.78 8.80 12.34
C TRP A 44 1.41 8.19 12.12
N VAL A 45 0.78 8.54 11.00
CA VAL A 45 -0.55 8.10 10.64
C VAL A 45 -0.48 7.29 9.34
N GLU A 46 -1.17 6.16 9.29
CA GLU A 46 -1.36 5.42 8.05
C GLU A 46 -2.34 6.18 7.16
N VAL A 47 -1.91 6.47 5.94
CA VAL A 47 -2.67 7.29 4.99
C VAL A 47 -3.30 6.37 3.95
N VAL A 48 -2.48 5.60 3.23
CA VAL A 48 -2.93 4.57 2.29
C VAL A 48 -2.26 3.25 2.61
N ARG A 49 -2.98 2.15 2.48
CA ARG A 49 -2.38 0.82 2.38
C ARG A 49 -2.83 0.12 1.10
N TYR A 50 -1.87 -0.40 0.35
CA TYR A 50 -2.12 -1.41 -0.67
C TYR A 50 -1.76 -2.76 -0.10
N ASP A 51 -2.62 -3.77 -0.19
CA ASP A 51 -2.29 -5.13 0.19
C ASP A 51 -2.91 -6.16 -0.75
N THR A 52 -2.24 -7.29 -0.93
CA THR A 52 -2.75 -8.40 -1.74
C THR A 52 -3.17 -9.57 -0.86
N ALA A 53 -4.26 -9.39 -0.11
CA ALA A 53 -4.90 -10.49 0.61
C ALA A 53 -5.70 -11.37 -0.35
N HIS A 54 -5.50 -12.70 -0.28
CA HIS A 54 -6.28 -13.69 -1.04
C HIS A 54 -6.31 -13.46 -2.57
N GLY A 55 -5.23 -12.93 -3.15
CA GLY A 55 -5.10 -12.71 -4.58
C GLY A 55 -5.85 -11.50 -5.15
N HIS A 56 -6.43 -10.67 -4.27
CA HIS A 56 -7.12 -9.44 -4.63
C HIS A 56 -6.26 -8.24 -4.20
N LEU A 57 -6.18 -7.18 -5.02
CA LEU A 57 -5.54 -5.94 -4.62
C LEU A 57 -6.54 -5.11 -3.78
N HIS A 58 -6.29 -5.04 -2.50
CA HIS A 58 -7.01 -4.17 -1.57
C HIS A 58 -6.29 -2.82 -1.50
N VAL A 59 -7.06 -1.74 -1.59
CA VAL A 59 -6.59 -0.38 -1.34
C VAL A 59 -7.41 0.19 -0.20
N HIS A 60 -6.72 0.50 0.90
CA HIS A 60 -7.30 1.11 2.08
C HIS A 60 -6.91 2.59 2.14
N GLU A 61 -7.87 3.47 1.94
CA GLU A 61 -7.70 4.93 2.07
C GLU A 61 -8.19 5.36 3.45
N ASN A 62 -7.29 5.51 4.43
CA ASN A 62 -7.66 5.75 5.84
C ASN A 62 -8.40 7.08 6.09
N TRP A 63 -8.35 8.03 5.15
CA TRP A 63 -9.08 9.30 5.26
C TRP A 63 -10.55 9.18 4.81
N LYS A 64 -10.90 8.18 3.99
CA LYS A 64 -12.31 7.86 3.72
C LYS A 64 -12.75 6.86 4.76
N ALA A 65 -13.54 7.30 5.74
CA ALA A 65 -14.01 6.45 6.82
C ALA A 65 -14.63 5.11 6.33
N GLY A 66 -13.82 4.05 6.25
CA GLY A 66 -14.25 2.68 6.02
C GLY A 66 -14.48 2.23 4.57
N GLU A 67 -13.96 2.92 3.54
CA GLU A 67 -14.01 2.40 2.16
C GLU A 67 -12.72 1.67 1.79
N ASP A 68 -12.72 0.34 1.95
CA ASP A 68 -11.78 -0.55 1.28
C ASP A 68 -12.16 -0.65 -0.20
N ALA A 69 -11.34 -0.08 -1.09
CA ALA A 69 -11.49 -0.28 -2.53
C ALA A 69 -10.82 -1.61 -2.90
N ILE A 70 -11.63 -2.64 -3.15
CA ILE A 70 -11.14 -3.95 -3.63
C ILE A 70 -11.06 -3.91 -5.15
N THR A 71 -9.85 -4.07 -5.69
CA THR A 71 -9.60 -4.28 -7.11
C THR A 71 -9.15 -5.72 -7.33
N SER A 72 -10.00 -6.55 -7.92
CA SER A 72 -9.61 -7.90 -8.33
C SER A 72 -8.66 -7.82 -9.52
N LEU A 73 -7.46 -8.39 -9.39
CA LEU A 73 -6.50 -8.58 -10.47
C LEU A 73 -6.34 -10.07 -10.83
N GLU A 74 -7.34 -10.89 -10.49
CA GLU A 74 -7.34 -12.31 -10.83
C GLU A 74 -7.55 -12.49 -12.35
N ASP A 75 -6.48 -12.84 -13.05
CA ASP A 75 -6.58 -13.56 -14.31
C ASP A 75 -6.66 -15.06 -13.97
N GLU A 76 -7.86 -15.66 -14.08
CA GLU A 76 -8.12 -17.07 -13.72
C GLU A 76 -7.27 -18.09 -14.52
N ASP A 77 -6.59 -17.65 -15.57
CA ASP A 77 -5.75 -18.45 -16.46
C ASP A 77 -4.23 -18.30 -16.22
N ASP A 78 -3.79 -17.37 -15.35
CA ASP A 78 -2.35 -17.15 -15.10
C ASP A 78 -1.93 -17.64 -13.70
N PRO A 79 -1.03 -18.65 -13.61
CA PRO A 79 -0.55 -19.17 -12.33
C PRO A 79 0.35 -18.18 -11.59
N ASP A 80 0.80 -17.11 -12.26
CA ASP A 80 1.58 -16.02 -11.71
C ASP A 80 0.80 -14.71 -11.92
N PRO A 81 -0.20 -14.42 -11.07
CA PRO A 81 -0.94 -13.17 -11.15
C PRO A 81 0.05 -12.02 -11.19
N PRO A 82 -0.27 -10.90 -11.87
CA PRO A 82 0.66 -9.80 -12.07
C PRO A 82 0.88 -8.99 -10.77
N TYR A 83 1.15 -9.66 -9.64
CA TYR A 83 1.51 -9.07 -8.35
C TYR A 83 2.75 -8.18 -8.46
N ASN A 84 3.65 -8.48 -9.39
CA ASN A 84 4.78 -7.60 -9.71
C ASN A 84 4.28 -6.26 -10.31
N ASP A 85 3.32 -6.30 -11.23
CA ASP A 85 2.75 -5.09 -11.82
C ASP A 85 1.90 -4.35 -10.78
N ALA A 86 1.16 -5.05 -9.93
CA ALA A 86 0.39 -4.46 -8.85
C ALA A 86 1.27 -3.79 -7.79
N LEU A 87 2.39 -4.41 -7.42
CA LEU A 87 3.38 -3.82 -6.51
C LEU A 87 4.01 -2.58 -7.15
N THR A 88 4.39 -2.69 -8.42
CA THR A 88 4.96 -1.56 -9.18
C THR A 88 3.96 -0.42 -9.27
N TYR A 89 2.70 -0.72 -9.60
CA TYR A 89 1.61 0.24 -9.64
C TYR A 89 1.41 0.92 -8.28
N ALA A 90 1.33 0.16 -7.18
CA ALA A 90 1.17 0.70 -5.84
C ALA A 90 2.34 1.62 -5.46
N GLU A 91 3.57 1.22 -5.75
CA GLU A 91 4.74 2.07 -5.50
C GLU A 91 4.76 3.34 -6.35
N GLU A 92 4.45 3.24 -7.64
CA GLU A 92 4.43 4.38 -8.56
C GLU A 92 3.30 5.36 -8.23
N ASP A 93 2.10 4.85 -7.96
CA ASP A 93 0.94 5.63 -7.53
C ASP A 93 1.23 6.38 -6.23
N LEU A 94 1.75 5.69 -5.20
CA LEU A 94 2.11 6.33 -3.95
C LEU A 94 3.22 7.36 -4.16
N LYS A 95 4.26 7.07 -4.95
CA LYS A 95 5.34 8.03 -5.23
C LYS A 95 4.87 9.25 -6.03
N ALA A 96 3.86 9.10 -6.88
CA ALA A 96 3.28 10.18 -7.67
C ALA A 96 2.25 11.02 -6.87
N ASN A 97 1.43 10.37 -6.06
CA ASN A 97 0.22 10.95 -5.45
C ASN A 97 0.31 11.15 -3.93
N TRP A 98 1.42 10.79 -3.26
CA TRP A 98 1.57 10.92 -1.78
C TRP A 98 1.27 12.33 -1.24
N GLN A 99 1.55 13.38 -2.02
CA GLN A 99 1.28 14.76 -1.63
C GLN A 99 -0.22 15.03 -1.52
N GLU A 100 -1.00 14.54 -2.49
CA GLU A 100 -2.45 14.66 -2.49
C GLU A 100 -3.07 13.82 -1.39
N TYR A 101 -2.60 12.58 -1.20
CA TYR A 101 -3.06 11.71 -0.11
C TYR A 101 -2.79 12.31 1.27
N ARG A 102 -1.62 12.92 1.44
CA ARG A 102 -1.28 13.66 2.66
C ARG A 102 -2.24 14.83 2.87
N GLU A 103 -2.48 15.64 1.85
CA GLU A 103 -3.38 16.80 1.94
C GLU A 103 -4.81 16.36 2.31
N LYS A 104 -5.31 15.29 1.68
CA LYS A 104 -6.61 14.69 2.02
C LYS A 104 -6.68 14.26 3.49
N MET A 105 -5.66 13.55 3.97
CA MET A 105 -5.59 13.13 5.38
C MET A 105 -5.48 14.32 6.34
N GLU A 106 -4.68 15.33 6.00
CA GLU A 106 -4.55 16.55 6.79
C GLU A 106 -5.88 17.32 6.88
N ASN A 107 -6.66 17.38 5.80
CA ASN A 107 -8.00 18.00 5.81
C ASN A 107 -8.98 17.23 6.70
N GLU A 108 -9.10 15.91 6.56
CA GLU A 108 -10.01 15.09 7.40
C GLU A 108 -9.66 15.19 8.90
N VAL A 109 -8.37 15.18 9.23
CA VAL A 109 -7.89 15.35 10.61
C VAL A 109 -8.17 16.77 11.15
N ILE A 110 -8.23 17.79 10.28
CA ILE A 110 -8.61 19.16 10.66
C ILE A 110 -10.12 19.30 10.86
N GLU A 111 -10.95 18.66 10.02
CA GLU A 111 -12.41 18.73 10.12
C GLU A 111 -12.98 17.91 11.29
N SER A 112 -12.21 16.94 11.80
CA SER A 112 -12.56 16.13 12.97
C SER A 112 -12.22 16.78 14.33
N ASP A 113 -11.75 18.03 14.36
CA ASP A 113 -11.36 18.80 15.56
C ASP A 113 -12.47 19.78 16.05
#